data_AF-A0A1F8LH31-F1
#
_entry.id   AF-A0A1F8LH31-F1
#
_cell.length_a   1.000
_cell.length_b   1.000
_cell.length_c   1.000
_cell.angle_alpha   90.00
_cell.angle_beta   90.00
_cell.angle_gamma   90.00
#
_symmetry.space_group_name_H-M   'P 1'
#
loop_
_entity.id
_entity.type
_entity.pdbx_description
1 polymer ?
#
loop_
_entity_poly.entity_id
_entity_poly.type
_entity_poly.pdbx_seq_one_letter_code
_entity_poly.pdbx_strand_id
1 'polypeptide(L)' 'MRKTSVYLSDDEAESLRRVAAAAGRAQAELIREGIRRVIAEAEAQPRTFRSLGKGRGGGRAYSPWAPGDLYRNAIGER' A
#
# COMPACT_ATOMS: atom_id res chain seq x y z
N MET A 1 10.52 -6.87 12.49
CA MET A 1 11.23 -5.77 11.77
C MET A 1 12.46 -6.34 11.08
N ARG A 2 12.79 -5.88 9.87
CA ARG A 2 14.02 -6.26 9.15
C ARG A 2 15.00 -5.08 9.21
N LYS A 3 16.29 -5.35 9.48
CA LYS A 3 17.34 -4.32 9.48
C LYS A 3 17.66 -3.93 8.03
N THR A 4 17.66 -2.63 7.77
CA THR A 4 17.94 -2.02 6.46
C THR A 4 18.84 -0.81 6.67
N SER A 5 19.79 -0.61 5.77
CA SER A 5 20.62 0.61 5.71
C SER A 5 20.11 1.51 4.58
N VAL A 6 20.05 2.81 4.82
CA VAL A 6 19.65 3.82 3.84
C VAL A 6 20.69 4.92 3.81
N TYR A 7 20.88 5.52 2.64
CA TYR A 7 21.73 6.70 2.47
C TYR A 7 20.87 7.95 2.61
N LEU A 8 21.38 8.93 3.35
CA LEU A 8 20.80 10.25 3.52
C LEU A 8 21.91 11.27 3.25
N SER A 9 21.55 12.46 2.79
CA SER A 9 22.45 13.60 2.87
C SER A 9 22.76 13.95 4.32
N ASP A 10 23.86 14.64 4.56
CA ASP A 10 24.25 15.07 5.91
C ASP A 10 23.18 15.96 6.55
N ASP A 11 22.58 16.86 5.76
CA ASP A 11 21.51 17.75 6.21
C ASP A 11 20.24 16.98 6.62
N GLU A 12 19.86 15.95 5.85
CA GLU A 12 18.72 15.09 6.19
C GLU A 12 18.98 14.28 7.46
N ALA A 13 20.19 13.72 7.61
CA ALA A 13 20.56 12.93 8.77
C ALA A 13 20.56 13.79 10.06
N GLU A 14 21.10 15.01 9.97
CA GLU A 14 21.13 15.95 11.10
C GLU A 14 19.72 16.48 11.43
N SER A 15 18.91 16.79 10.41
CA SER A 15 17.52 17.19 10.61
C SER A 15 16.69 16.09 11.27
N LEU A 16 16.83 14.83 10.80
CA LEU A 16 16.16 13.68 11.40
C LEU A 16 16.58 13.47 12.86
N ARG A 17 17.87 13.63 13.16
CA ARG A 17 18.39 13.54 14.53
C ARG A 17 17.76 14.60 15.44
N ARG A 18 17.68 15.85 15.00
CA ARG A 18 17.08 16.96 15.77
C ARG A 18 15.60 16.72 16.04
N VAL A 19 14.85 16.32 15.01
CA VAL A 19 13.41 16.04 15.15
C VAL A 19 13.18 14.85 16.08
N ALA A 20 13.96 13.78 15.96
CA ALA A 20 13.89 12.62 16.85
C ALA A 20 14.13 13.00 18.31
N ALA A 21 15.18 13.80 18.57
CA ALA A 21 15.51 14.29 19.91
C ALA A 21 14.40 15.17 20.48
N ALA A 22 13.89 16.14 19.71
CA ALA A 22 12.81 17.03 20.12
C ALA A 22 11.50 16.26 20.42
N ALA A 23 11.22 15.21 19.66
CA ALA A 23 10.04 14.37 19.84
C ALA A 23 10.21 13.29 20.92
N GLY A 24 11.42 13.08 21.46
CA GLY A 24 11.71 11.98 22.38
C GLY A 24 11.53 10.59 21.75
N ARG A 25 11.73 10.46 20.44
CA ARG A 25 11.48 9.24 19.66
C ARG A 25 12.74 8.74 18.98
N ALA A 26 12.80 7.45 18.68
CA ALA A 26 13.90 6.89 17.89
C ALA A 26 13.80 7.34 16.42
N GLN A 27 14.93 7.68 15.79
CA GLN A 27 14.98 8.05 14.36
C GLN A 27 14.32 6.99 13.46
N ALA A 28 14.53 5.71 13.79
CA ALA A 28 13.94 4.60 13.05
C ALA A 28 12.40 4.59 13.12
N GLU A 29 11.78 5.12 14.17
CA GLU A 29 10.32 5.27 14.23
C GLU A 29 9.82 6.33 13.26
N LEU A 30 10.51 7.47 13.20
CA LEU A 30 10.18 8.55 12.27
C LEU A 30 10.36 8.10 10.82
N ILE A 31 11.44 7.37 10.51
CA ILE A 31 11.64 6.76 9.20
C ILE A 31 10.48 5.83 8.84
N ARG A 32 10.09 4.92 9.75
CA ARG A 32 8.95 4.01 9.50
C ARG A 32 7.63 4.77 9.33
N GLU A 33 7.43 5.85 10.06
CA GLU A 33 6.26 6.71 9.92
C GLU A 33 6.22 7.40 8.55
N GLY A 34 7.33 8.00 8.13
CA GLY A 34 7.47 8.59 6.79
C GLY A 34 7.19 7.57 5.68
N ILE A 35 7.79 6.38 5.78
CA ILE A 35 7.56 5.28 4.82
C ILE A 35 6.07 4.91 4.75
N ARG A 36 5.38 4.79 5.88
CA ARG A 36 3.94 4.47 5.90
C ARG A 36 3.09 5.54 5.21
N ARG A 37 3.42 6.82 5.40
CA ARG A 37 2.73 7.93 4.73
C ARG A 37 2.90 7.86 3.22
N VAL A 38 4.13 7.66 2.74
CA VAL A 38 4.43 7.51 1.31
C VAL A 38 3.71 6.32 0.70
N ILE A 39 3.67 5.17 1.40
CA ILE A 39 2.92 3.99 0.94
C ILE A 39 1.43 4.29 0.86
N ALA A 40 0.85 4.90 1.90
CA ALA A 40 -0.57 5.25 1.92
C ALA A 40 -0.94 6.23 0.78
N GLU A 41 -0.10 7.22 0.51
CA GLU A 41 -0.29 8.17 -0.60
C GLU A 41 -0.23 7.48 -1.97
N ALA A 42 0.69 6.53 -2.14
CA ALA A 42 0.81 5.74 -3.36
C ALA A 42 -0.38 4.77 -3.55
N GLU A 43 -0.91 4.20 -2.47
CA GLU A 43 -2.10 3.33 -2.52
C GLU A 43 -3.40 4.10 -2.73
N ALA A 44 -3.46 5.34 -2.24
CA ALA A 44 -4.61 6.23 -2.43
C ALA A 44 -4.77 6.71 -3.89
N GLN A 45 -3.71 6.62 -4.70
CA GLN A 45 -3.81 6.93 -6.12
C GLN A 45 -4.73 5.93 -6.82
N PRO A 46 -5.76 6.40 -7.56
CA PRO A 46 -6.73 5.52 -8.18
C PRO A 46 -6.02 4.55 -9.12
N ARG A 47 -6.13 3.26 -8.81
CA ARG A 47 -5.61 2.18 -9.65
C ARG A 47 -6.25 2.32 -11.01
N THR A 48 -5.45 2.65 -12.03
CA THR A 48 -5.92 2.61 -13.41
C THR A 48 -6.03 1.15 -13.81
N PHE A 49 -7.19 0.53 -13.55
CA PHE A 49 -7.48 -0.78 -14.10
C PHE A 49 -7.49 -0.66 -15.62
N ARG A 50 -6.62 -1.41 -16.31
CA ARG A 50 -6.67 -1.59 -17.76
C ARG A 50 -7.87 -2.44 -18.22
N SER A 51 -8.97 -2.42 -17.46
CA SER A 51 -10.26 -2.79 -18.02
C SER A 51 -10.72 -1.61 -18.88
N LEU A 52 -11.46 -1.85 -19.95
CA LEU A 52 -11.98 -0.80 -20.85
C LEU A 52 -13.03 0.11 -20.17
N GLY A 53 -12.94 0.35 -18.85
CA GLY A 53 -13.89 1.12 -18.06
C GLY A 53 -15.28 0.49 -17.94
N LYS A 54 -15.47 -0.71 -18.48
CA LYS A 54 -16.78 -1.39 -18.52
C LYS A 54 -17.11 -2.14 -17.22
N GLY A 55 -16.11 -2.43 -16.39
CA GLY A 55 -16.31 -3.12 -15.11
C GLY A 55 -16.50 -2.13 -13.97
N ARG A 56 -17.72 -2.08 -13.41
CA ARG A 56 -17.97 -1.42 -12.11
C ARG A 56 -17.84 -2.46 -11.01
N GLY A 57 -16.78 -2.37 -10.20
CA GLY A 57 -16.64 -3.19 -9.00
C GLY A 57 -17.51 -2.64 -7.87
N GLY A 58 -18.21 -3.49 -7.14
CA GLY A 58 -19.06 -3.10 -6.01
C GLY A 58 -18.31 -2.77 -4.71
N GLY A 59 -17.01 -2.48 -4.76
CA GLY A 59 -16.17 -2.17 -3.58
C GLY A 59 -15.86 -3.34 -2.64
N ARG A 60 -16.36 -4.55 -2.92
CA ARG A 60 -16.08 -5.75 -2.12
C ARG A 60 -14.65 -6.25 -2.34
N ALA A 61 -14.03 -6.78 -1.29
CA ALA A 61 -12.74 -7.47 -1.40
C ALA A 61 -12.82 -8.63 -2.41
N TYR A 62 -11.74 -8.85 -3.16
CA TYR A 62 -11.68 -9.94 -4.13
C TYR A 62 -11.82 -11.29 -3.42
N SER A 63 -12.75 -12.12 -3.91
CA SER A 63 -12.88 -13.51 -3.53
C SER A 63 -12.68 -14.37 -4.79
N PRO A 64 -11.81 -15.39 -4.76
CA PRO A 64 -11.64 -16.31 -5.88
C PRO A 64 -12.98 -16.97 -6.23
N TRP A 65 -13.32 -16.97 -7.52
CA TRP A 65 -14.50 -17.68 -8.00
C TRP A 65 -14.23 -19.18 -8.06
N ALA A 66 -15.21 -20.00 -7.66
CA ALA A 66 -15.16 -21.43 -7.88
C ALA A 66 -15.58 -21.74 -9.34
N PRO A 67 -14.82 -22.53 -10.10
CA PRO A 67 -15.13 -22.81 -11.51
C PRO A 67 -16.53 -23.39 -11.75
N GLY A 68 -17.04 -24.21 -10.81
CA GLY A 68 -18.39 -24.79 -10.90
C GLY A 68 -19.51 -23.76 -10.79
N ASP A 69 -19.34 -22.72 -9.97
CA ASP A 69 -20.32 -21.65 -9.80
C ASP A 69 -20.38 -20.75 -11.03
N LEU A 70 -19.24 -20.51 -11.68
CA LEU A 70 -19.18 -19.76 -12.93
C LEU A 70 -19.90 -20.51 -14.05
N TYR A 71 -19.63 -21.82 -14.19
CA TYR A 71 -20.25 -22.65 -15.22
C TYR A 71 -21.78 -22.68 -15.07
N ARG A 72 -22.30 -22.91 -13.86
CA ARG A 72 -23.74 -22.90 -13.58
C ARG A 72 -24.40 -21.57 -13.93
N ASN A 73 -23.79 -20.46 -13.53
CA ASN A 73 -24.34 -19.13 -13.82
C ASN A 73 -24.32 -18.75 -15.30
N ALA A 74 -23.29 -19.19 -16.05
CA ALA A 74 -23.10 -18.78 -17.44
C ALA A 74 -23.84 -19.68 -18.44
N ILE A 75 -23.90 -20.99 -18.17
CA ILE A 75 -24.35 -22.01 -19.13
C ILE A 75 -25.66 -22.68 -18.69
N GLY A 76 -26.05 -22.55 -17.41
CA GLY A 76 -27.21 -23.23 -16.82
C GLY A 76 -26.91 -24.68 -16.44
N GLU A 77 -27.66 -25.21 -15.47
CA GLU A 77 -27.70 -26.65 -15.19
C GLU A 77 -28.53 -27.32 -16.29
N ARG A 78 -28.04 -28.45 -16.82
CA ARG A 78 -28.74 -29.22 -17.84
C ARG A 78 -29.71 -30.21 -17.19
#